data_AF-A0A256FIM4-F1
#
_entry.id   AF-A0A256FIM4-F1
#
_cell.length_a   1.000
_cell.length_b   1.000
_cell.length_c   1.000
_cell.angle_alpha   90.00
_cell.angle_beta   90.00
_cell.angle_gamma   90.00
#
_symmetry.space_group_name_H-M   'P 1'
#
loop_
_entity.id
_entity.type
_entity.pdbx_description
1 polymer ?
#
loop_
_entity_poly.entity_id
_entity_poly.type
_entity_poly.pdbx_seq_one_letter_code
_entity_poly.pdbx_strand_id
1 'polypeptide(L)'
;MKILLEYKNKIYKFLNIVFSDDGSLYISVDRKIIDNKSMKSFDNDIWKDVDSSGKPRKISYHTTGRVNYHGLFTDDRPSFFEPLVDITKENFISAISIPNIIRFDKYQGDFEETTIISLKDEDFDRFTLGISIAPSNSMPETNVVILNFKGNISYDIRLFPSQNPVAPTADHFVYVKPRSMHDGQLIGRFAAELAYIQGEGSIHEMIVHGPNGEGVYTLYFAVEMRCAPRIEIALANQKHEVRIVDNSKPHKLKFKILTSNGFVKDLDLRPFIKTIILDAEIY
;
A
#
# COMPACT_ATOMS: atom_id res chain seq x y z
N MET A 1 0.72 10.79 5.02
CA MET A 1 1.48 10.85 6.29
C MET A 1 2.97 11.02 6.02
N LYS A 2 3.64 11.93 6.72
CA LYS A 2 5.10 12.13 6.64
C LYS A 2 5.79 11.57 7.88
N ILE A 3 6.97 11.01 7.69
CA ILE A 3 7.87 10.64 8.77
C ILE A 3 9.08 11.56 8.70
N LEU A 4 9.35 12.20 9.83
CA LEU A 4 10.41 13.17 10.01
C LEU A 4 11.42 12.61 11.00
N LEU A 5 12.66 13.04 10.88
CA LEU A 5 13.73 12.72 11.82
C LEU A 5 14.08 13.98 12.61
N GLU A 6 14.15 13.86 13.93
CA GLU A 6 14.61 14.93 14.81
C GLU A 6 16.02 14.63 15.31
N TYR A 7 16.91 15.61 15.19
CA TYR A 7 18.26 15.56 15.74
C TYR A 7 18.71 16.95 16.21
N LYS A 8 19.10 17.07 17.48
CA LYS A 8 19.54 18.35 18.10
C LYS A 8 18.60 19.52 17.80
N ASN A 9 17.30 19.33 18.07
CA ASN A 9 16.23 20.31 17.85
C ASN A 9 16.07 20.78 16.39
N LYS A 10 16.57 20.00 15.43
CA LYS A 10 16.36 20.21 14.00
C LYS A 10 15.58 19.04 13.44
N ILE A 11 14.64 19.36 12.56
CA ILE A 11 13.75 18.38 11.95
C ILE A 11 14.09 18.24 10.47
N TYR A 12 14.21 17.00 10.02
CA TYR A 12 14.60 16.63 8.67
C TYR A 12 13.52 15.78 8.01
N LYS A 13 13.33 15.99 6.71
CA LYS A 13 12.44 15.15 5.89
C LYS A 13 13.04 13.75 5.77
N PHE A 14 12.22 12.71 5.87
CA PHE A 14 12.70 11.34 5.74
C PHE A 14 11.83 10.48 4.84
N LEU A 15 10.62 10.08 5.27
CA LEU A 15 9.73 9.25 4.46
C LEU A 15 8.40 9.96 4.23
N ASN A 16 7.81 9.72 3.07
CA ASN A 16 6.42 10.03 2.80
C ASN A 16 5.68 8.71 2.51
N ILE A 17 4.61 8.49 3.27
CA ILE A 17 3.77 7.30 3.21
C ILE A 17 2.40 7.69 2.68
N VAL A 18 2.01 7.02 1.59
CA VAL A 18 0.75 7.23 0.88
C VAL A 18 0.04 5.90 0.72
N PHE A 19 -1.24 5.88 1.02
CA PHE A 19 -2.14 4.77 0.74
C PHE A 19 -2.98 5.09 -0.49
N SER A 20 -3.28 4.05 -1.26
CA SER A 20 -4.16 4.14 -2.43
C SER A 20 -5.48 3.43 -2.14
N ASP A 21 -6.51 3.85 -2.84
CA ASP A 21 -7.88 3.31 -2.72
C ASP A 21 -7.96 1.80 -3.03
N ASP A 22 -6.96 1.27 -3.75
CA ASP A 22 -6.82 -0.17 -4.04
C ASP A 22 -6.15 -0.97 -2.92
N GLY A 23 -5.88 -0.34 -1.77
CA GLY A 23 -5.20 -0.92 -0.62
C GLY A 23 -3.67 -1.01 -0.75
N SER A 24 -3.09 -0.52 -1.85
CA SER A 24 -1.63 -0.51 -2.01
C SER A 24 -0.97 0.55 -1.13
N LEU A 25 0.18 0.21 -0.56
CA LEU A 25 1.03 1.09 0.24
C LEU A 25 2.20 1.62 -0.59
N TYR A 26 2.46 2.90 -0.46
CA TYR A 26 3.57 3.58 -1.13
C TYR A 26 4.46 4.30 -0.14
N ILE A 27 5.75 3.98 -0.17
CA ILE A 27 6.78 4.59 0.69
C ILE A 27 7.80 5.27 -0.22
N SER A 28 8.04 6.55 0.00
CA SER A 28 9.03 7.32 -0.77
C SER A 28 9.97 8.04 0.17
N VAL A 29 11.25 8.13 -0.21
CA VAL A 29 12.20 8.94 0.55
C VAL A 29 11.99 10.41 0.16
N ASP A 30 11.60 11.24 1.12
CA ASP A 30 11.27 12.65 0.92
C ASP A 30 12.55 13.49 0.88
N ARG A 31 13.28 13.42 -0.24
CA ARG A 31 14.47 14.24 -0.49
C ARG A 31 14.61 14.60 -1.96
N LYS A 32 15.27 15.73 -2.24
CA LYS A 32 15.76 16.00 -3.59
C LYS A 32 16.84 14.99 -3.98
N ILE A 33 16.76 14.47 -5.20
CA ILE A 33 17.73 13.54 -5.79
C ILE A 33 18.99 14.36 -6.13
N ILE A 34 19.86 14.58 -5.15
CA ILE A 34 21.05 15.43 -5.33
C ILE A 34 22.32 14.58 -5.53
N ASP A 35 22.36 13.36 -4.98
CA ASP A 35 23.45 12.39 -5.20
C ASP A 35 23.15 11.15 -4.37
N ASN A 36 23.33 9.95 -4.93
CA ASN A 36 23.38 8.67 -4.21
C ASN A 36 23.88 7.58 -5.17
N LYS A 37 25.14 7.15 -5.04
CA LYS A 37 25.62 5.90 -5.64
C LYS A 37 25.54 4.81 -4.59
N SER A 38 25.49 3.56 -5.04
CA SER A 38 25.65 2.34 -4.24
C SER A 38 24.38 1.73 -3.65
N MET A 39 24.16 0.46 -3.99
CA MET A 39 23.06 -0.36 -3.53
C MET A 39 23.51 -1.75 -3.13
N LYS A 40 22.85 -2.37 -2.13
CA LYS A 40 23.16 -3.72 -1.69
C LYS A 40 21.92 -4.63 -1.74
N SER A 41 22.05 -5.80 -2.35
CA SER A 41 21.08 -6.89 -2.22
C SER A 41 21.57 -7.87 -1.17
N PHE A 42 20.68 -8.42 -0.35
CA PHE A 42 21.05 -9.34 0.72
C PHE A 42 21.75 -10.61 0.22
N ASP A 43 21.41 -11.08 -0.99
CA ASP A 43 21.93 -12.35 -1.54
C ASP A 43 23.18 -12.21 -2.41
N ASN A 44 23.48 -11.01 -2.90
CA ASN A 44 24.48 -10.88 -3.95
C ASN A 44 25.70 -10.06 -3.55
N ASP A 45 25.69 -9.32 -2.43
CA ASP A 45 26.80 -8.42 -2.02
C ASP A 45 27.35 -7.50 -3.15
N ILE A 46 26.63 -7.39 -4.27
CA ILE A 46 27.04 -6.65 -5.46
C ILE A 46 26.51 -5.24 -5.34
N TRP A 47 27.45 -4.30 -5.41
CA TRP A 47 27.16 -2.89 -5.57
C TRP A 47 26.60 -2.62 -6.95
N LYS A 48 25.41 -2.02 -6.99
CA LYS A 48 24.85 -1.45 -8.21
C LYS A 48 24.75 0.05 -8.09
N ASP A 49 24.96 0.74 -9.20
CA ASP A 49 24.61 2.15 -9.30
C ASP A 49 23.09 2.31 -9.26
N VAL A 50 22.62 3.42 -8.71
CA VAL A 50 21.20 3.76 -8.69
C VAL A 50 20.80 4.31 -10.04
N ASP A 51 19.55 4.07 -10.45
CA ASP A 51 18.98 4.70 -11.63
C ASP A 51 19.08 6.24 -11.52
N SER A 52 19.83 6.85 -12.45
CA SER A 52 20.05 8.29 -12.54
C SER A 52 18.98 9.00 -13.37
N SER A 53 17.95 8.29 -13.85
CA SER A 53 16.87 8.80 -14.70
C SER A 53 16.00 9.90 -14.06
N GLY A 54 16.26 10.27 -12.81
CA GLY A 54 15.50 11.30 -12.08
C GLY A 54 14.10 10.82 -11.65
N LYS A 55 13.78 9.53 -11.83
CA LYS A 55 12.52 8.95 -11.36
C LYS A 55 12.41 9.03 -9.83
N PRO A 56 11.18 9.21 -9.29
CA PRO A 56 10.96 9.18 -7.86
C PRO A 56 11.39 7.84 -7.26
N ARG A 57 12.18 7.89 -6.19
CA ARG A 57 12.60 6.71 -5.42
C ARG A 57 11.46 6.26 -4.52
N LYS A 58 10.83 5.15 -4.88
CA LYS A 58 9.57 4.71 -4.29
C LYS A 58 9.51 3.20 -4.14
N ILE A 59 9.06 2.74 -3.00
CA ILE A 59 8.66 1.36 -2.75
C ILE A 59 7.13 1.31 -2.85
N SER A 60 6.60 0.39 -3.65
CA SER A 60 5.16 0.11 -3.68
C SER A 60 4.91 -1.31 -3.23
N TYR A 61 4.12 -1.48 -2.17
CA TYR A 61 3.65 -2.77 -1.68
C TYR A 61 2.18 -2.90 -2.07
N HIS A 62 1.90 -3.80 -3.00
CA HIS A 62 0.54 -4.06 -3.47
C HIS A 62 -0.18 -5.06 -2.57
N THR A 63 -1.51 -4.98 -2.52
CA THR A 63 -2.37 -5.91 -1.77
C THR A 63 -2.06 -7.37 -2.02
N THR A 64 -1.62 -7.72 -3.24
CA THR A 64 -1.20 -9.07 -3.66
C THR A 64 0.10 -9.63 -3.05
N GLY A 65 0.89 -8.84 -2.30
CA GLY A 65 2.21 -9.29 -1.82
C GLY A 65 3.39 -8.80 -2.68
N ARG A 66 3.11 -8.23 -3.85
CA ARG A 66 4.13 -7.73 -4.77
C ARG A 66 4.72 -6.40 -4.26
N VAL A 67 6.03 -6.36 -4.10
CA VAL A 67 6.79 -5.16 -3.78
C VAL A 67 7.62 -4.74 -4.97
N ASN A 68 7.38 -3.54 -5.50
CA ASN A 68 8.22 -2.94 -6.54
C ASN A 68 9.07 -1.82 -5.93
N TYR A 69 10.26 -1.63 -6.47
CA TYR A 69 11.27 -0.69 -5.95
C TYR A 69 11.68 0.34 -7.01
N HIS A 70 10.72 1.17 -7.41
CA HIS A 70 10.82 2.14 -8.51
C HIS A 70 11.99 3.10 -8.33
N GLY A 71 12.91 3.11 -9.30
CA GLY A 71 14.06 4.01 -9.32
C GLY A 71 15.03 3.80 -8.16
N LEU A 72 14.82 2.73 -7.37
CA LEU A 72 15.77 2.30 -6.38
C LEU A 72 16.75 1.34 -7.02
N PHE A 73 16.32 0.33 -7.79
CA PHE A 73 17.16 -0.76 -8.34
C PHE A 73 17.21 -0.76 -9.86
N THR A 74 18.40 -0.95 -10.45
CA THR A 74 18.57 -0.99 -11.92
C THR A 74 17.86 -2.15 -12.61
N ASP A 75 17.60 -3.25 -11.92
CA ASP A 75 16.88 -4.38 -12.51
C ASP A 75 15.37 -4.36 -12.25
N ASP A 76 14.83 -3.35 -11.55
CA ASP A 76 13.39 -3.12 -11.25
C ASP A 76 12.56 -4.38 -10.94
N ARG A 77 13.22 -5.49 -10.59
CA ARG A 77 12.58 -6.79 -10.41
C ARG A 77 11.76 -6.72 -9.14
N PRO A 78 10.48 -7.12 -9.18
CA PRO A 78 9.67 -7.17 -7.98
C PRO A 78 10.26 -8.16 -6.97
N SER A 79 9.96 -7.93 -5.70
CA SER A 79 10.02 -8.97 -4.68
C SER A 79 8.60 -9.40 -4.29
N PHE A 80 8.45 -10.62 -3.78
CA PHE A 80 7.17 -11.15 -3.35
C PHE A 80 7.21 -11.53 -1.86
N PHE A 81 6.27 -10.96 -1.11
CA PHE A 81 6.05 -11.14 0.32
C PHE A 81 4.60 -11.55 0.56
N GLU A 82 4.19 -11.68 1.82
CA GLU A 82 2.78 -11.98 2.11
C GLU A 82 1.86 -10.84 1.62
N PRO A 83 0.65 -11.15 1.14
CA PRO A 83 -0.32 -10.13 0.76
C PRO A 83 -0.61 -9.14 1.89
N LEU A 84 -0.77 -7.84 1.60
CA LEU A 84 -1.16 -6.87 2.65
C LEU A 84 -2.49 -7.25 3.31
N VAL A 85 -3.36 -7.92 2.55
CA VAL A 85 -4.66 -8.42 3.01
C VAL A 85 -4.56 -9.64 3.92
N ASP A 86 -3.37 -10.24 4.07
CA ASP A 86 -3.15 -11.48 4.82
C ASP A 86 -1.69 -11.53 5.35
N ILE A 87 -1.30 -10.49 6.10
CA ILE A 87 0.01 -10.43 6.75
C ILE A 87 -0.05 -11.26 8.03
N THR A 88 0.70 -12.36 8.07
CA THR A 88 0.74 -13.29 9.22
C THR A 88 2.03 -13.16 10.02
N LYS A 89 3.08 -12.61 9.42
CA LYS A 89 4.37 -12.37 10.07
C LYS A 89 5.01 -11.08 9.59
N GLU A 90 6.12 -10.71 10.22
CA GLU A 90 6.87 -9.53 9.84
C GLU A 90 7.56 -9.71 8.48
N ASN A 91 7.23 -8.83 7.56
CA ASN A 91 7.78 -8.74 6.22
C ASN A 91 8.77 -7.58 6.15
N PHE A 92 10.06 -7.88 6.33
CA PHE A 92 11.13 -6.91 6.12
C PHE A 92 11.25 -6.61 4.61
N ILE A 93 10.91 -5.39 4.21
CA ILE A 93 10.81 -5.01 2.78
C ILE A 93 11.95 -4.14 2.29
N SER A 94 12.64 -3.42 3.18
CA SER A 94 13.80 -2.59 2.81
C SER A 94 14.56 -2.12 4.06
N ALA A 95 15.84 -1.79 3.91
CA ALA A 95 16.51 -0.87 4.83
C ALA A 95 17.16 0.29 4.08
N ILE A 96 17.34 1.40 4.78
CA ILE A 96 17.98 2.61 4.27
C ILE A 96 19.11 2.97 5.22
N SER A 97 20.35 2.83 4.75
CA SER A 97 21.53 3.30 5.46
C SER A 97 21.86 4.72 5.02
N ILE A 98 21.95 5.60 6.00
CA ILE A 98 22.12 7.04 5.85
C ILE A 98 23.52 7.37 6.36
N PRO A 99 24.36 8.03 5.55
CA PRO A 99 25.72 8.38 5.94
C PRO A 99 25.79 9.38 7.12
N ASN A 100 24.88 10.36 7.13
CA ASN A 100 24.71 11.35 8.21
C ASN A 100 23.36 12.06 8.03
N ILE A 101 22.71 12.42 9.13
CA ILE A 101 21.42 13.13 9.15
C ILE A 101 21.42 14.46 8.39
N ILE A 102 22.55 15.20 8.35
CA ILE A 102 22.66 16.50 7.67
C ILE A 102 22.46 16.42 6.15
N ARG A 103 22.47 15.20 5.59
CA ARG A 103 22.25 14.95 4.17
C ARG A 103 20.76 15.01 3.78
N PHE A 104 19.87 15.10 4.75
CA PHE A 104 18.45 15.33 4.50
C PHE A 104 18.10 16.81 4.43
N ASP A 105 17.06 17.11 3.65
CA ASP A 105 16.47 18.43 3.59
C ASP A 105 15.79 18.75 4.93
N LYS A 106 16.03 19.96 5.47
CA LYS A 106 15.33 20.43 6.66
C LYS A 106 13.83 20.56 6.39
N TYR A 107 13.02 20.22 7.38
CA TYR A 107 11.58 20.46 7.35
C TYR A 107 11.26 21.83 7.93
N GLN A 108 10.42 22.60 7.22
CA GLN A 108 9.97 23.95 7.62
C GLN A 108 8.45 24.12 7.45
N GLY A 109 7.72 23.03 7.18
CA GLY A 109 6.27 23.07 6.98
C GLY A 109 5.50 22.74 8.26
N ASP A 110 4.19 22.60 8.11
CA ASP A 110 3.29 22.26 9.21
C ASP A 110 3.42 20.79 9.63
N PHE A 111 3.12 20.50 10.89
CA PHE A 111 3.27 19.15 11.47
C PHE A 111 2.03 18.27 11.32
N GLU A 112 1.04 18.68 10.54
CA GLU A 112 -0.15 17.88 10.27
C GLU A 112 0.21 16.56 9.60
N GLU A 113 -0.41 15.47 10.08
CA GLU A 113 -0.18 14.09 9.62
C GLU A 113 1.30 13.68 9.59
N THR A 114 2.08 14.14 10.58
CA THR A 114 3.50 13.79 10.71
C THR A 114 3.78 12.89 11.92
N THR A 115 4.73 11.99 11.76
CA THR A 115 5.36 11.24 12.84
C THR A 115 6.82 11.65 12.93
N ILE A 116 7.29 11.96 14.13
CA ILE A 116 8.68 12.38 14.37
C ILE A 116 9.41 11.24 15.08
N ILE A 117 10.60 10.89 14.57
CA ILE A 117 11.50 9.93 15.19
C ILE A 117 12.71 10.70 15.71
N SER A 118 12.87 10.74 17.03
CA SER A 118 14.02 11.38 17.67
C SER A 118 15.23 10.46 17.60
N LEU A 119 16.29 10.95 16.96
CA LEU A 119 17.57 10.25 16.82
C LEU A 119 18.47 10.53 18.02
N LYS A 120 19.31 9.54 18.40
CA LYS A 120 20.30 9.67 19.46
C LYS A 120 21.58 10.34 18.93
N ASP A 121 22.46 10.77 19.85
CA ASP A 121 23.75 11.36 19.45
C ASP A 121 24.62 10.40 18.63
N GLU A 122 24.55 9.11 18.91
CA GLU A 122 25.24 8.03 18.18
C GLU A 122 24.74 7.89 16.73
N ASP A 123 23.50 8.30 16.45
CA ASP A 123 22.89 8.28 15.11
C ASP A 123 23.31 9.48 14.24
N PHE A 124 24.21 10.33 14.75
CA PHE A 124 24.79 11.42 13.94
C PHE A 124 25.62 10.86 12.78
N ASP A 125 26.42 9.84 13.09
CA ASP A 125 27.21 9.12 12.10
C ASP A 125 26.29 8.23 11.24
N ARG A 126 26.87 7.26 10.54
CA ARG A 126 26.07 6.37 9.69
C ARG A 126 25.08 5.59 10.55
N PHE A 127 23.80 5.69 10.23
CA PHE A 127 22.74 4.90 10.84
C PHE A 127 21.90 4.21 9.77
N THR A 128 21.24 3.11 10.13
CA THR A 128 20.39 2.36 9.20
C THR A 128 19.03 2.12 9.82
N LEU A 129 17.98 2.45 9.06
CA LEU A 129 16.60 2.19 9.44
C LEU A 129 16.03 1.09 8.54
N GLY A 130 15.60 0.00 9.18
CA GLY A 130 14.81 -1.05 8.57
C GLY A 130 13.34 -0.63 8.45
N ILE A 131 12.68 -1.15 7.42
CA ILE A 131 11.26 -0.96 7.14
C ILE A 131 10.64 -2.35 7.01
N SER A 132 9.68 -2.64 7.86
CA SER A 132 8.89 -3.86 7.78
C SER A 132 7.39 -3.58 7.88
N ILE A 133 6.61 -4.52 7.34
CA ILE A 133 5.16 -4.57 7.49
C ILE A 133 4.83 -5.78 8.34
N ALA A 134 4.06 -5.62 9.40
CA ALA A 134 3.78 -6.68 10.35
C ALA A 134 2.29 -6.74 10.73
N PRO A 135 1.82 -7.88 11.26
CA PRO A 135 0.46 -7.98 11.79
C PRO A 135 0.26 -6.96 12.92
N SER A 136 -0.89 -6.28 12.92
CA SER A 136 -1.25 -5.24 13.91
C SER A 136 -1.34 -5.74 15.36
N ASN A 137 -1.44 -7.05 15.56
CA ASN A 137 -1.51 -7.71 16.86
C ASN A 137 -0.15 -8.26 17.36
N SER A 138 0.91 -8.14 16.57
CA SER A 138 2.22 -8.67 16.94
C SER A 138 2.95 -7.69 17.86
N MET A 139 3.62 -8.18 18.91
CA MET A 139 4.45 -7.30 19.74
C MET A 139 5.79 -7.04 19.05
N PRO A 140 6.23 -5.78 18.92
CA PRO A 140 7.56 -5.48 18.39
C PRO A 140 8.65 -5.90 19.39
N GLU A 141 9.80 -6.35 18.89
CA GLU A 141 11.04 -6.28 19.66
C GLU A 141 11.41 -4.80 19.85
N THR A 142 12.02 -4.42 20.97
CA THR A 142 12.11 -3.02 21.42
C THR A 142 12.78 -2.05 20.42
N ASN A 143 12.45 -0.76 20.51
CA ASN A 143 12.92 0.35 19.63
C ASN A 143 12.31 0.38 18.22
N VAL A 144 11.03 0.08 18.10
CA VAL A 144 10.27 0.17 16.84
C VAL A 144 9.32 1.36 16.90
N VAL A 145 9.30 2.18 15.84
CA VAL A 145 8.20 3.12 15.61
C VAL A 145 7.10 2.37 14.87
N ILE A 146 5.94 2.23 15.51
CA ILE A 146 4.76 1.58 14.95
C ILE A 146 3.81 2.63 14.41
N LEU A 147 3.44 2.47 13.14
CA LEU A 147 2.38 3.23 12.50
C LEU A 147 1.22 2.26 12.27
N ASN A 148 0.21 2.35 13.14
CA ASN A 148 -0.99 1.54 13.04
C ASN A 148 -1.80 2.04 11.84
N PHE A 149 -1.99 1.18 10.85
CA PHE A 149 -2.94 1.46 9.78
C PHE A 149 -4.27 0.77 10.07
N LYS A 150 -5.36 1.52 9.92
CA LYS A 150 -6.73 1.01 10.02
C LYS A 150 -7.48 1.42 8.76
N GLY A 151 -7.55 0.50 7.80
CA GLY A 151 -8.47 0.58 6.67
C GLY A 151 -9.47 -0.56 6.76
N ASN A 152 -9.85 -1.13 5.62
CA ASN A 152 -10.53 -2.42 5.61
C ASN A 152 -9.64 -3.54 6.20
N ILE A 153 -8.32 -3.35 6.17
CA ILE A 153 -7.31 -4.23 6.77
C ILE A 153 -6.41 -3.44 7.72
N SER A 154 -5.89 -4.09 8.77
CA SER A 154 -5.03 -3.46 9.76
C SER A 154 -3.65 -4.13 9.82
N TYR A 155 -2.61 -3.32 9.68
CA TYR A 155 -1.22 -3.75 9.82
C TYR A 155 -0.35 -2.61 10.35
N ASP A 156 0.83 -2.98 10.82
CA ASP A 156 1.82 -2.06 11.33
C ASP A 156 2.88 -1.79 10.28
N ILE A 157 3.22 -0.51 10.07
CA ILE A 157 4.49 -0.15 9.46
C ILE A 157 5.49 0.06 10.58
N ARG A 158 6.59 -0.70 10.54
CA ARG A 158 7.62 -0.70 11.58
C ARG A 158 8.90 -0.11 11.04
N LEU A 159 9.43 0.83 11.80
CA LEU A 159 10.76 1.40 11.58
C LEU A 159 11.65 1.06 12.76
N PHE A 160 12.80 0.46 12.48
CA PHE A 160 13.71 -0.04 13.52
C PHE A 160 15.17 0.18 13.16
N PRO A 161 16.06 0.39 14.15
CA PRO A 161 17.50 0.38 13.92
C PRO A 161 17.94 -0.96 13.32
N SER A 162 18.72 -0.91 12.26
CA SER A 162 19.30 -2.09 11.62
C SER A 162 20.82 -1.98 11.54
N GLN A 163 21.49 -3.10 11.32
CA GLN A 163 22.94 -3.10 11.16
C GLN A 163 23.34 -2.28 9.93
N ASN A 164 24.37 -1.47 10.09
CA ASN A 164 24.93 -0.72 8.98
C ASN A 164 25.52 -1.69 7.94
N PRO A 165 25.02 -1.69 6.69
CA PRO A 165 25.70 -2.41 5.63
C PRO A 165 27.08 -1.79 5.43
N VAL A 166 28.06 -2.62 5.06
CA VAL A 166 29.31 -2.11 4.46
C VAL A 166 28.89 -1.19 3.32
N ALA A 167 29.42 0.03 3.24
CA ALA A 167 29.11 0.99 2.17
C ALA A 167 30.33 1.16 1.26
N PRO A 168 30.19 1.44 -0.05
CA PRO A 168 31.35 1.60 -0.94
C PRO A 168 32.15 2.84 -0.62
N THR A 169 31.47 3.87 -0.12
CA THR A 169 32.11 5.08 0.42
C THR A 169 31.32 5.57 1.63
N ALA A 170 31.98 6.34 2.48
CA ALA A 170 31.38 6.90 3.69
C ALA A 170 30.19 7.83 3.40
N ASP A 171 30.13 8.48 2.23
CA ASP A 171 29.14 9.51 1.91
C ASP A 171 27.89 9.00 1.19
N HIS A 172 27.84 7.71 0.84
CA HIS A 172 26.72 7.15 0.09
C HIS A 172 25.55 6.74 0.98
N PHE A 173 24.33 7.01 0.51
CA PHE A 173 23.15 6.31 1.01
C PHE A 173 23.16 4.90 0.43
N VAL A 174 22.89 3.90 1.26
CA VAL A 174 22.77 2.51 0.81
C VAL A 174 21.33 2.07 0.99
N TYR A 175 20.73 1.59 -0.09
CA TYR A 175 19.43 0.95 -0.06
C TYR A 175 19.64 -0.55 -0.06
N VAL A 176 18.97 -1.23 0.88
CA VAL A 176 19.04 -2.68 1.04
C VAL A 176 17.75 -3.28 0.55
N LYS A 177 17.84 -4.16 -0.47
CA LYS A 177 16.73 -5.02 -0.89
C LYS A 177 16.86 -6.39 -0.21
N PRO A 178 15.85 -6.78 0.58
CA PRO A 178 15.77 -8.13 1.10
C PRO A 178 15.40 -9.12 0.00
N ARG A 179 15.74 -10.38 0.25
CA ARG A 179 15.30 -11.50 -0.57
C ARG A 179 13.76 -11.60 -0.53
N SER A 180 13.16 -11.97 -1.66
CA SER A 180 11.74 -12.32 -1.69
C SER A 180 11.47 -13.49 -0.75
N MET A 181 10.35 -13.44 -0.03
CA MET A 181 9.86 -14.59 0.73
C MET A 181 9.27 -15.68 -0.17
N HIS A 182 8.80 -15.30 -1.37
CA HIS A 182 8.17 -16.18 -2.34
C HIS A 182 8.72 -15.97 -3.75
N ASP A 183 8.62 -16.98 -4.60
CA ASP A 183 9.05 -16.89 -6.00
C ASP A 183 8.07 -16.10 -6.88
N GLY A 184 6.83 -15.94 -6.42
CA GLY A 184 5.74 -15.26 -7.12
C GLY A 184 4.67 -14.74 -6.17
N GLN A 185 3.64 -14.11 -6.73
CA GLN A 185 2.47 -13.66 -5.97
C GLN A 185 1.68 -14.87 -5.46
N LEU A 186 1.30 -14.86 -4.17
CA LEU A 186 0.50 -15.93 -3.58
C LEU A 186 -0.98 -15.85 -3.97
N ILE A 187 -1.48 -14.62 -4.21
CA ILE A 187 -2.86 -14.37 -4.61
C ILE A 187 -2.93 -13.50 -5.86
N GLY A 188 -3.97 -13.75 -6.66
CA GLY A 188 -4.27 -12.95 -7.84
C GLY A 188 -4.74 -11.55 -7.49
N ARG A 189 -4.69 -10.64 -8.48
CA ARG A 189 -5.11 -9.24 -8.31
C ARG A 189 -6.59 -9.10 -7.90
N PHE A 190 -7.47 -9.91 -8.47
CA PHE A 190 -8.91 -9.82 -8.20
C PHE A 190 -9.26 -10.34 -6.82
N ALA A 191 -8.74 -11.52 -6.45
CA ALA A 191 -8.80 -12.03 -5.09
C ALA A 191 -8.24 -11.03 -4.05
N ALA A 192 -7.11 -10.37 -4.33
CA ALA A 192 -6.54 -9.37 -3.43
C ALA A 192 -7.43 -8.13 -3.28
N GLU A 193 -8.04 -7.65 -4.38
CA GLU A 193 -8.98 -6.52 -4.31
C GLU A 193 -10.24 -6.91 -3.52
N LEU A 194 -10.79 -8.11 -3.72
CA LEU A 194 -11.92 -8.61 -2.94
C LEU A 194 -11.57 -8.70 -1.45
N ALA A 195 -10.48 -9.37 -1.11
CA ALA A 195 -10.03 -9.50 0.28
C ALA A 195 -9.83 -8.12 0.94
N TYR A 196 -9.28 -7.15 0.19
CA TYR A 196 -9.16 -5.79 0.68
C TYR A 196 -10.53 -5.13 0.91
N ILE A 197 -11.51 -5.29 0.02
CA ILE A 197 -12.84 -4.69 0.20
C ILE A 197 -13.63 -5.35 1.32
N GLN A 198 -13.49 -6.67 1.49
CA GLN A 198 -14.17 -7.47 2.52
C GLN A 198 -13.57 -7.26 3.92
N GLY A 199 -12.27 -6.95 3.98
CA GLY A 199 -11.56 -6.54 5.19
C GLY A 199 -11.45 -7.60 6.30
N GLU A 200 -11.00 -7.16 7.48
CA GLU A 200 -10.75 -8.02 8.67
C GLU A 200 -12.01 -8.69 9.25
N GLY A 201 -13.20 -8.21 8.87
CA GLY A 201 -14.47 -8.74 9.33
C GLY A 201 -14.98 -9.96 8.57
N SER A 202 -14.25 -10.41 7.54
CA SER A 202 -14.65 -11.56 6.71
C SER A 202 -16.08 -11.41 6.17
N ILE A 203 -16.43 -10.22 5.67
CA ILE A 203 -17.71 -10.03 4.98
C ILE A 203 -17.64 -10.83 3.69
N HIS A 204 -18.08 -12.09 3.73
CA HIS A 204 -18.15 -12.98 2.58
C HIS A 204 -19.46 -12.81 1.81
N GLU A 205 -19.97 -11.59 1.79
CA GLU A 205 -21.19 -11.20 1.09
C GLU A 205 -20.85 -10.24 -0.05
N MET A 206 -21.86 -9.91 -0.83
CA MET A 206 -21.75 -8.85 -1.82
C MET A 206 -21.65 -7.49 -1.15
N ILE A 207 -20.79 -6.63 -1.67
CA ILE A 207 -20.58 -5.28 -1.15
C ILE A 207 -20.86 -4.27 -2.25
N VAL A 208 -21.72 -3.29 -1.98
CA VAL A 208 -21.97 -2.17 -2.91
C VAL A 208 -21.20 -0.95 -2.45
N HIS A 209 -20.31 -0.46 -3.30
CA HIS A 209 -19.57 0.79 -3.12
C HIS A 209 -20.11 1.88 -4.06
N GLY A 210 -19.98 3.13 -3.62
CA GLY A 210 -20.30 4.32 -4.42
C GLY A 210 -21.59 5.01 -3.96
N PRO A 211 -22.14 5.91 -4.80
CA PRO A 211 -21.75 6.11 -6.17
C PRO A 211 -20.52 7.03 -6.31
N ASN A 212 -19.88 7.00 -7.47
CA ASN A 212 -19.00 8.11 -7.85
C ASN A 212 -19.82 9.39 -8.13
N GLY A 213 -19.17 10.51 -8.44
CA GLY A 213 -19.84 11.78 -8.76
C GLY A 213 -20.84 11.74 -9.94
N GLU A 214 -20.87 10.64 -10.69
CA GLU A 214 -21.74 10.40 -11.85
C GLU A 214 -22.87 9.38 -11.59
N GLY A 215 -23.05 8.91 -10.36
CA GLY A 215 -24.08 7.92 -10.02
C GLY A 215 -23.70 6.47 -10.36
N VAL A 216 -22.42 6.16 -10.56
CA VAL A 216 -21.95 4.78 -10.81
C VAL A 216 -21.66 4.08 -9.49
N TYR A 217 -22.38 3.01 -9.23
CA TYR A 217 -22.13 2.08 -8.12
C TYR A 217 -21.25 0.92 -8.59
N THR A 218 -20.43 0.39 -7.70
CA THR A 218 -19.64 -0.83 -7.92
C THR A 218 -20.15 -1.91 -6.97
N LEU A 219 -20.68 -3.01 -7.51
CA LEU A 219 -21.05 -4.20 -6.73
C LEU A 219 -19.88 -5.17 -6.80
N TYR A 220 -19.22 -5.38 -5.68
CA TYR A 220 -18.23 -6.43 -5.47
C TYR A 220 -18.95 -7.73 -5.12
N PHE A 221 -18.54 -8.83 -5.76
CA PHE A 221 -19.07 -10.16 -5.48
C PHE A 221 -18.45 -10.74 -4.22
N ALA A 222 -19.07 -11.78 -3.67
CA ALA A 222 -18.53 -12.49 -2.51
C ALA A 222 -17.20 -13.21 -2.82
N VAL A 223 -17.03 -13.67 -4.07
CA VAL A 223 -15.85 -14.39 -4.56
C VAL A 223 -15.53 -13.98 -5.99
N GLU A 224 -14.32 -14.31 -6.46
CA GLU A 224 -13.97 -14.19 -7.87
C GLU A 224 -14.74 -15.24 -8.68
N MET A 225 -15.54 -14.77 -9.64
CA MET A 225 -16.35 -15.62 -10.51
C MET A 225 -15.56 -16.04 -11.75
N ARG A 226 -15.70 -17.29 -12.19
CA ARG A 226 -15.05 -17.75 -13.43
C ARG A 226 -15.63 -17.08 -14.68
N CYS A 227 -16.93 -16.84 -14.67
CA CYS A 227 -17.63 -16.12 -15.72
C CYS A 227 -18.44 -14.96 -15.10
N ALA A 228 -18.80 -13.97 -15.90
CA ALA A 228 -19.62 -12.87 -15.41
C ALA A 228 -21.00 -13.41 -15.00
N PRO A 229 -21.41 -13.29 -13.73
CA PRO A 229 -22.68 -13.84 -13.28
C PRO A 229 -23.84 -13.09 -13.92
N ARG A 230 -25.01 -13.70 -13.99
CA ARG A 230 -26.27 -13.01 -14.20
C ARG A 230 -26.68 -12.34 -12.89
N ILE A 231 -26.97 -11.05 -12.98
CA ILE A 231 -27.38 -10.26 -11.82
C ILE A 231 -28.81 -9.79 -12.01
N GLU A 232 -29.62 -10.02 -11.00
CA GLU A 232 -30.95 -9.44 -10.86
C GLU A 232 -30.95 -8.44 -9.71
N ILE A 233 -31.23 -7.18 -10.02
CA ILE A 233 -31.39 -6.11 -9.01
C ILE A 233 -32.87 -5.74 -8.99
N ALA A 234 -33.60 -6.22 -7.97
CA ALA A 234 -35.00 -5.88 -7.79
C ALA A 234 -35.12 -4.48 -7.18
N LEU A 235 -35.77 -3.57 -7.89
CA LEU A 235 -35.95 -2.19 -7.44
C LEU A 235 -37.20 -2.03 -6.56
N ALA A 236 -37.13 -1.08 -5.63
CA ALA A 236 -38.26 -0.75 -4.76
C ALA A 236 -39.45 -0.21 -5.56
N ASN A 237 -39.17 0.60 -6.58
CA ASN A 237 -40.13 1.19 -7.50
C ASN A 237 -39.98 0.58 -8.90
N GLN A 238 -41.05 0.02 -9.45
CA GLN A 238 -41.07 -0.60 -10.78
C GLN A 238 -40.83 0.40 -11.93
N LYS A 239 -40.93 1.71 -11.67
CA LYS A 239 -40.63 2.76 -12.66
C LYS A 239 -39.13 3.08 -12.74
N HIS A 240 -38.32 2.61 -11.80
CA HIS A 240 -36.87 2.79 -11.87
C HIS A 240 -36.26 1.77 -12.84
N GLU A 241 -35.08 2.07 -13.36
CA GLU A 241 -34.35 1.19 -14.28
C GLU A 241 -32.91 0.98 -13.78
N VAL A 242 -32.39 -0.24 -13.87
CA VAL A 242 -30.98 -0.53 -13.62
C VAL A 242 -30.24 -0.60 -14.95
N ARG A 243 -29.12 0.11 -15.05
CA ARG A 243 -28.22 0.05 -16.20
C ARG A 243 -26.87 -0.49 -15.80
N ILE A 244 -26.49 -1.63 -16.38
CA ILE A 244 -25.14 -2.18 -16.22
C ILE A 244 -24.18 -1.33 -17.08
N VAL A 245 -23.15 -0.79 -16.44
CA VAL A 245 -22.11 0.04 -17.06
C VAL A 245 -20.92 -0.83 -17.47
N ASP A 246 -20.52 -1.77 -16.62
CA ASP A 246 -19.39 -2.67 -16.85
C ASP A 246 -19.61 -3.98 -16.09
N ASN A 247 -19.51 -5.12 -16.77
CA ASN A 247 -19.53 -6.46 -16.18
C ASN A 247 -18.38 -7.32 -16.73
N SER A 248 -17.27 -6.69 -17.12
CA SER A 248 -16.11 -7.36 -17.72
C SER A 248 -15.17 -7.99 -16.68
N LYS A 249 -15.39 -7.72 -15.39
CA LYS A 249 -14.50 -8.17 -14.31
C LYS A 249 -15.11 -9.35 -13.57
N PRO A 250 -14.31 -10.37 -13.23
CA PRO A 250 -14.81 -11.58 -12.59
C PRO A 250 -15.25 -11.37 -11.13
N HIS A 251 -14.83 -10.29 -10.49
CA HIS A 251 -15.06 -10.04 -9.07
C HIS A 251 -15.98 -8.86 -8.76
N LYS A 252 -16.41 -8.12 -9.79
CA LYS A 252 -17.26 -6.94 -9.61
C LYS A 252 -17.95 -6.52 -10.89
N LEU A 253 -19.04 -5.78 -10.73
CA LEU A 253 -19.70 -5.04 -11.80
C LEU A 253 -19.91 -3.59 -11.42
N LYS A 254 -20.24 -2.78 -12.41
CA LYS A 254 -20.66 -1.38 -12.23
C LYS A 254 -22.06 -1.18 -12.80
N PHE A 255 -22.89 -0.44 -12.08
CA PHE A 255 -24.25 -0.15 -12.50
C PHE A 255 -24.70 1.26 -12.10
N LYS A 256 -25.78 1.74 -12.73
CA LYS A 256 -26.51 2.96 -12.36
C LYS A 256 -27.97 2.62 -12.12
N ILE A 257 -28.63 3.42 -11.27
CA ILE A 257 -30.08 3.39 -11.11
C ILE A 257 -30.64 4.67 -11.71
N LEU A 258 -31.57 4.55 -12.66
CA LEU A 258 -32.27 5.68 -13.27
C LEU A 258 -33.65 5.84 -12.62
N THR A 259 -33.98 7.07 -12.26
CA THR A 259 -35.29 7.49 -11.76
C THR A 259 -35.90 8.53 -12.69
N SER A 260 -37.12 8.99 -12.41
CA SER A 260 -37.73 10.13 -13.12
C SER A 260 -36.89 11.41 -13.03
N ASN A 261 -36.07 11.54 -11.99
CA ASN A 261 -35.26 12.72 -11.71
C ASN A 261 -33.80 12.57 -12.19
N GLY A 262 -33.50 11.51 -12.95
CA GLY A 262 -32.15 11.18 -13.42
C GLY A 262 -31.48 10.06 -12.62
N PHE A 263 -30.15 9.97 -12.73
CA PHE A 263 -29.38 8.93 -12.06
C PHE A 263 -29.27 9.18 -10.56
N VAL A 264 -29.48 8.12 -9.77
CA VAL A 264 -29.30 8.14 -8.32
C VAL A 264 -27.82 8.40 -8.01
N LYS A 265 -27.58 9.33 -7.08
CA LYS A 265 -26.25 9.69 -6.58
C LYS A 265 -26.12 9.52 -5.05
N ASP A 266 -27.13 8.93 -4.42
CA ASP A 266 -27.19 8.75 -2.97
C ASP A 266 -26.34 7.55 -2.52
N LEU A 267 -25.64 7.71 -1.40
CA LEU A 267 -24.89 6.62 -0.76
C LEU A 267 -25.83 5.55 -0.18
N ASP A 268 -27.04 5.95 0.26
CA ASP A 268 -28.04 5.03 0.79
C ASP A 268 -28.93 4.46 -0.31
N LEU A 269 -28.68 3.19 -0.67
CA LEU A 269 -29.43 2.47 -1.70
C LEU A 269 -30.70 1.78 -1.20
N ARG A 270 -30.95 1.73 0.13
CA ARG A 270 -32.12 1.04 0.72
C ARG A 270 -33.47 1.54 0.18
N PRO A 271 -33.66 2.84 -0.15
CA PRO A 271 -34.89 3.31 -0.78
C PRO A 271 -35.09 2.84 -2.22
N PHE A 272 -34.03 2.37 -2.89
CA PHE A 272 -34.03 2.10 -4.33
C PHE A 272 -33.96 0.61 -4.65
N ILE A 273 -33.23 -0.18 -3.87
CA ILE A 273 -33.01 -1.60 -4.09
C ILE A 273 -33.70 -2.42 -3.00
N LYS A 274 -34.53 -3.39 -3.40
CA LYS A 274 -35.14 -4.39 -2.51
C LYS A 274 -34.22 -5.58 -2.30
N THR A 275 -33.71 -6.15 -3.39
CA THR A 275 -32.85 -7.34 -3.36
C THR A 275 -31.86 -7.31 -4.51
N ILE A 276 -30.70 -7.95 -4.30
CA ILE A 276 -29.72 -8.25 -5.33
C ILE A 276 -29.51 -9.75 -5.31
N ILE A 277 -29.63 -10.39 -6.46
CA ILE A 277 -29.45 -11.83 -6.63
C ILE A 277 -28.40 -12.05 -7.72
N LEU A 278 -27.41 -12.88 -7.40
CA LEU A 278 -26.47 -13.44 -8.38
C LEU A 278 -26.91 -14.87 -8.66
N ASP A 279 -26.90 -15.31 -9.92
CA ASP A 279 -26.97 -16.74 -10.18
C ASP A 279 -25.70 -17.42 -9.63
N ALA A 280 -25.90 -18.44 -8.82
CA ALA A 280 -24.83 -19.10 -8.07
C ALA A 280 -24.01 -20.06 -8.93
N GLU A 281 -23.73 -19.74 -10.19
CA GLU A 281 -22.83 -20.52 -11.04
C GLU A 281 -21.36 -20.30 -10.60
N ILE A 282 -21.06 -20.79 -9.39
CA ILE A 282 -19.71 -20.99 -8.86
C ILE A 282 -19.16 -22.25 -9.56
N TYR A 283 -18.78 -22.14 -10.83
CA TYR A 283 -18.17 -23.24 -11.62
C TYR A 283 -16.75 -22.92 -12.07
#